data_AF-A0A375CSB1-F1
#
_entry.id   AF-A0A375CSB1-F1
#
_cell.length_a   1.000
_cell.length_b   1.000
_cell.length_c   1.000
_cell.angle_alpha   90.00
_cell.angle_beta   90.00
_cell.angle_gamma   90.00
#
_symmetry.space_group_name_H-M   'P 1'
#
loop_
_entity.id
_entity.type
_entity.pdbx_description
1 polymer ?
#
loop_
_entity_poly.entity_id
_entity_poly.type
_entity_poly.pdbx_seq_one_letter_code
_entity_poly.pdbx_strand_id
1 'polypeptide(L)'
;MGLQAAYANLHTDQERDYFMQRYHDVISSFGGKTSYDADNRPLLVMRSNLWASGYDVDGTDQTSLGQFSGRVQQTYKHSVPRFFVPEHGTMFTLALVRFPPTATKEIQYLNAKGALTYTDIAGDPVLYGNLPPREISMKDVFRSGDSSKKFKIAEGQWYRYAPSYVSPAYHLLEGFPFIQEPPSGDLQERVLIRHHDYDQCFQSVQLLQWNSQVKFNVTVYRNLPTTRDSIMTS
;
A
#
# COMPACT_ATOMS: atom_id res chain seq x y z
N MET A 1 -0.74 -44.78 -3.41
CA MET A 1 -0.29 -43.85 -4.48
C MET A 1 -1.17 -42.60 -4.62
N GLY A 2 -2.51 -42.69 -4.46
CA GLY A 2 -3.40 -41.52 -4.61
C GLY A 2 -3.16 -40.34 -3.65
N LEU A 3 -2.87 -40.59 -2.37
CA LEU A 3 -2.66 -39.53 -1.38
C LEU A 3 -1.43 -38.67 -1.69
N GLN A 4 -0.31 -39.28 -2.09
CA GLN A 4 0.91 -38.56 -2.46
C GLN A 4 0.68 -37.65 -3.67
N ALA A 5 -0.04 -38.15 -4.68
CA ALA A 5 -0.41 -37.36 -5.85
C ALA A 5 -1.35 -36.21 -5.48
N ALA A 6 -2.29 -36.42 -4.56
CA ALA A 6 -3.17 -35.37 -4.06
C ALA A 6 -2.39 -34.23 -3.37
N TYR A 7 -1.38 -34.56 -2.55
CA TYR A 7 -0.50 -33.54 -1.95
C TYR A 7 0.35 -32.80 -2.99
N ALA A 8 0.83 -33.50 -4.02
CA ALA A 8 1.57 -32.86 -5.10
C ALA A 8 0.71 -31.85 -5.88
N ASN A 9 -0.55 -32.20 -6.17
CA ASN A 9 -1.49 -31.28 -6.81
C ASN A 9 -1.80 -30.07 -5.90
N LEU A 10 -2.08 -30.33 -4.62
CA LEU A 10 -2.35 -29.26 -3.64
C LEU A 10 -1.19 -28.27 -3.55
N HIS A 11 0.06 -28.75 -3.58
CA HIS A 11 1.23 -27.89 -3.58
C HIS A 11 1.22 -26.90 -4.75
N THR A 12 1.00 -27.41 -5.97
CA THR A 12 0.97 -26.56 -7.17
C THR A 12 -0.21 -25.58 -7.17
N ASP A 13 -1.35 -25.98 -6.62
CA ASP A 13 -2.52 -25.10 -6.49
C ASP A 13 -2.25 -23.97 -5.48
N GLN A 14 -1.64 -24.28 -4.33
CA GLN A 14 -1.31 -23.30 -3.29
C GLN A 14 -0.25 -22.30 -3.73
N GLU A 15 0.81 -22.74 -4.40
CA GLU A 15 1.84 -21.80 -4.90
C GLU A 15 1.24 -20.83 -5.92
N ARG A 16 0.29 -21.30 -6.75
CA ARG A 16 -0.45 -20.45 -7.71
C ARG A 16 -1.38 -19.48 -7.01
N ASP A 17 -2.08 -19.91 -5.98
CA ASP A 17 -2.98 -19.05 -5.20
C ASP A 17 -2.20 -17.93 -4.49
N TYR A 18 -1.07 -18.24 -3.85
CA TYR A 18 -0.34 -17.27 -3.04
C TYR A 18 0.65 -16.39 -3.81
N PHE A 19 1.39 -16.96 -4.76
CA PHE A 19 2.58 -16.31 -5.32
C PHE A 19 2.63 -16.28 -6.84
N MET A 20 1.94 -17.18 -7.54
CA MET A 20 2.03 -17.32 -8.99
C MET A 20 0.70 -17.08 -9.71
N GLN A 21 0.01 -16.00 -9.34
CA GLN A 21 -1.26 -15.61 -9.96
C GLN A 21 -1.09 -15.08 -11.39
N ARG A 22 0.12 -14.65 -11.77
CA ARG A 22 0.43 -14.13 -13.11
C ARG A 22 1.33 -15.07 -13.88
N TYR A 23 1.21 -15.03 -15.21
CA TYR A 23 1.99 -15.87 -16.12
C TYR A 23 3.51 -15.75 -15.89
N HIS A 24 4.04 -14.53 -15.75
CA HIS A 24 5.48 -14.34 -15.54
C HIS A 24 5.98 -14.88 -14.20
N ASP A 25 5.15 -14.89 -13.16
CA ASP A 25 5.50 -15.47 -11.86
C ASP A 25 5.62 -16.99 -11.96
N VAL A 26 4.71 -17.64 -12.71
CA VAL A 26 4.81 -19.07 -13.03
C VAL A 26 6.09 -19.36 -13.81
N ILE A 27 6.41 -18.61 -14.86
CA ILE A 27 7.65 -18.87 -15.62
C ILE A 27 8.90 -18.68 -14.76
N SER A 28 8.89 -17.70 -13.86
CA SER A 28 9.99 -17.44 -12.92
C SER A 28 10.21 -18.60 -11.95
N SER A 29 9.15 -19.28 -11.49
CA SER A 29 9.31 -20.43 -10.57
C SER A 29 9.99 -21.63 -11.22
N PHE A 30 9.92 -21.75 -12.55
CA PHE A 30 10.69 -22.73 -13.33
C PHE A 30 12.13 -22.26 -13.61
N GLY A 31 12.58 -21.13 -13.06
CA GLY A 31 13.90 -20.53 -13.31
C GLY A 31 14.00 -19.80 -14.66
N GLY A 32 12.87 -19.62 -15.35
CA GLY A 32 12.79 -18.89 -16.62
C GLY A 32 12.73 -17.38 -16.44
N LYS A 33 12.73 -16.66 -17.57
CA LYS A 33 12.49 -15.20 -17.62
C LYS A 33 11.52 -14.90 -18.75
N THR A 34 10.65 -13.92 -18.54
CA THR A 34 9.72 -13.43 -19.56
C THR A 34 10.06 -11.98 -19.91
N SER A 35 10.04 -11.65 -21.20
CA SER A 35 10.06 -10.24 -21.63
C SER A 35 8.77 -9.55 -21.18
N TYR A 36 8.77 -8.20 -21.18
CA TYR A 36 7.56 -7.43 -20.92
C TYR A 36 6.56 -7.50 -22.07
N ASP A 37 7.01 -7.83 -23.29
CA ASP A 37 6.15 -8.07 -24.46
C ASP A 37 5.37 -9.39 -24.36
N ALA A 38 5.87 -10.36 -23.59
CA ALA A 38 5.24 -11.67 -23.48
C ALA A 38 3.88 -11.63 -22.77
N ASP A 39 3.65 -10.65 -21.89
CA ASP A 39 2.41 -10.45 -21.15
C ASP A 39 1.92 -9.00 -21.19
N ASN A 40 2.42 -8.19 -22.14
CA ASN A 40 2.05 -6.80 -22.39
C ASN A 40 2.08 -5.92 -21.13
N ARG A 41 3.03 -6.16 -20.21
CA ARG A 41 3.13 -5.36 -18.98
C ARG A 41 3.92 -4.07 -19.24
N PRO A 42 3.51 -2.93 -18.66
CA PRO A 42 4.33 -1.72 -18.69
C PRO A 42 5.69 -1.95 -18.02
N LEU A 43 6.76 -1.47 -18.65
CA LEU A 43 8.10 -1.55 -18.09
C LEU A 43 8.29 -0.49 -16.99
N LEU A 44 8.55 -0.93 -15.75
CA LEU A 44 8.93 -0.05 -14.66
C LEU A 44 10.37 0.43 -14.83
N VAL A 45 10.57 1.65 -15.32
CA VAL A 45 11.91 2.21 -15.56
C VAL A 45 12.54 2.76 -14.28
N MET A 46 11.76 3.44 -13.43
CA MET A 46 12.26 4.04 -12.20
C MET A 46 11.17 4.12 -11.14
N ARG A 47 11.55 3.93 -9.87
CA ARG A 47 10.69 4.13 -8.69
C ARG A 47 11.46 4.91 -7.63
N SER A 48 10.85 5.98 -7.12
CA SER A 48 11.34 6.72 -5.96
C SER A 48 10.31 6.66 -4.83
N ASN A 49 10.78 6.56 -3.59
CA ASN A 49 9.94 6.60 -2.40
C ASN A 49 10.60 7.51 -1.34
N LEU A 50 9.78 8.25 -0.60
CA LEU A 50 10.21 9.17 0.44
C LEU A 50 9.07 9.41 1.44
N TRP A 51 9.44 9.87 2.63
CA TRP A 51 8.52 10.43 3.62
C TRP A 51 8.41 11.93 3.44
N ALA A 52 7.18 12.46 3.45
CA ALA A 52 6.93 13.89 3.44
C ALA A 52 6.76 14.40 4.87
N SER A 53 7.43 15.50 5.20
CA SER A 53 7.37 16.13 6.51
C SER A 53 7.33 17.65 6.36
N GLY A 54 7.34 18.36 7.47
CA GLY A 54 7.26 19.82 7.52
C GLY A 54 7.43 20.35 8.95
N TYR A 55 6.71 21.42 9.27
CA TYR A 55 6.81 22.11 10.56
C TYR A 55 5.44 22.62 11.00
N ASP A 56 5.28 22.89 12.30
CA ASP A 56 4.07 23.51 12.85
C ASP A 56 4.14 25.04 12.78
N VAL A 57 2.99 25.66 12.55
CA VAL A 57 2.82 27.12 12.60
C VAL A 57 2.04 27.49 13.84
N ASP A 58 2.64 28.32 14.69
CA ASP A 58 2.07 28.75 15.98
C ASP A 58 1.02 29.84 15.79
N GLY A 59 -0.14 29.69 16.43
CA GLY A 59 -1.13 30.75 16.57
C GLY A 59 -0.66 31.81 17.58
N THR A 60 -0.68 33.09 17.20
CA THR A 60 -0.14 34.19 18.01
C THR A 60 -1.16 35.28 18.34
N ASP A 61 -2.41 35.13 17.87
CA ASP A 61 -3.47 36.08 18.24
C ASP A 61 -4.07 35.74 19.61
N GLN A 62 -4.96 36.61 20.10
CA GLN A 62 -5.55 36.46 21.44
C GLN A 62 -6.29 35.13 21.64
N THR A 63 -6.85 34.54 20.59
CA THR A 63 -7.71 33.35 20.66
C THR A 63 -7.02 32.05 20.24
N SER A 64 -5.92 32.14 19.49
CA SER A 64 -5.16 31.02 18.95
C SER A 64 -3.83 30.80 19.66
N LEU A 65 -3.50 31.60 20.69
CA LEU A 65 -2.29 31.38 21.48
C LEU A 65 -2.31 29.99 22.12
N GLY A 66 -1.38 29.13 21.70
CA GLY A 66 -1.31 27.71 22.08
C GLY A 66 -1.96 26.73 21.09
N GLN A 67 -2.48 27.21 19.95
CA GLN A 67 -2.89 26.39 18.81
C GLN A 67 -1.77 26.28 17.77
N PHE A 68 -1.81 25.20 16.99
CA PHE A 68 -0.81 24.89 15.97
C PHE A 68 -1.49 24.41 14.68
N SER A 69 -0.85 24.68 13.55
CA SER A 69 -1.24 24.14 12.24
C SER A 69 -0.03 23.52 11.53
N GLY A 70 -0.10 22.22 11.26
CA GLY A 70 0.96 21.51 10.55
C GLY A 70 1.06 21.95 9.08
N ARG A 71 2.25 22.36 8.64
CA ARG A 71 2.57 22.67 7.24
C ARG A 71 3.58 21.67 6.70
N VAL A 72 3.09 20.68 5.96
CA VAL A 72 3.93 19.69 5.26
C VAL A 72 4.49 20.31 3.98
N GLN A 73 5.82 20.43 3.90
CA GLN A 73 6.51 20.95 2.73
C GLN A 73 7.77 20.14 2.48
N GLN A 74 7.69 19.21 1.53
CA GLN A 74 8.77 18.29 1.22
C GLN A 74 9.37 18.54 -0.16
N THR A 75 10.69 18.78 -0.19
CA THR A 75 11.46 18.76 -1.44
C THR A 75 11.77 17.32 -1.82
N TYR A 76 11.64 17.00 -3.10
CA TYR A 76 12.02 15.69 -3.61
C TYR A 76 12.70 15.77 -4.97
N LYS A 77 13.43 14.70 -5.30
CA LYS A 77 14.06 14.50 -6.60
C LYS A 77 13.72 13.10 -7.08
N HIS A 78 13.03 13.03 -8.23
CA HIS A 78 12.87 11.81 -9.00
C HIS A 78 13.79 11.90 -10.21
N SER A 79 14.63 10.89 -10.43
CA SER A 79 15.61 10.89 -11.53
C SER A 79 15.57 9.56 -12.25
N VAL A 80 15.09 9.60 -13.48
CA VAL A 80 15.13 8.46 -14.39
C VAL A 80 16.50 8.50 -15.08
N PRO A 81 17.36 7.48 -14.92
CA PRO A 81 18.60 7.38 -15.68
C PRO A 81 18.32 7.37 -17.19
N ARG A 82 19.33 7.66 -18.01
CA ARG A 82 19.17 7.59 -19.47
C ARG A 82 18.63 6.20 -19.84
N PHE A 83 17.50 6.19 -20.52
CA PHE A 83 16.81 4.98 -20.94
C PHE A 83 16.73 4.95 -22.46
N PHE A 84 17.09 3.80 -23.06
CA PHE A 84 16.91 3.57 -24.49
C PHE A 84 15.46 3.16 -24.74
N VAL A 85 14.79 3.89 -25.63
CA VAL A 85 13.41 3.61 -26.04
C VAL A 85 13.46 2.70 -27.28
N PRO A 86 13.15 1.39 -27.16
CA PRO A 86 13.32 0.44 -28.25
C PRO A 86 12.25 0.60 -29.35
N GLU A 87 11.06 1.04 -28.98
CA GLU A 87 9.91 1.23 -29.85
C GLU A 87 9.17 2.52 -29.51
N HIS A 88 8.40 3.05 -30.46
CA HIS A 88 7.58 4.23 -30.21
C HIS A 88 6.56 3.95 -29.09
N GLY A 89 6.38 4.90 -28.18
CA GLY A 89 5.47 4.74 -27.05
C GLY A 89 5.44 5.95 -26.13
N THR A 90 4.85 5.75 -24.95
CA THR A 90 4.63 6.81 -23.95
C THR A 90 5.37 6.51 -22.65
N MET A 91 6.04 7.52 -22.10
CA MET A 91 6.67 7.45 -20.78
C MET A 91 5.71 8.07 -19.75
N PHE A 92 5.04 7.23 -18.96
CA PHE A 92 4.19 7.71 -17.86
C PHE A 92 5.00 7.92 -16.59
N THR A 93 4.80 9.07 -15.93
CA THR A 93 5.30 9.34 -14.57
C THR A 93 4.09 9.58 -13.67
N LEU A 94 3.90 8.72 -12.67
CA LEU A 94 2.75 8.79 -11.75
C LEU A 94 3.21 9.11 -10.33
N ALA A 95 2.30 9.65 -9.53
CA ALA A 95 2.50 9.90 -8.10
C ALA A 95 1.47 9.15 -7.26
N LEU A 96 1.87 8.75 -6.06
CA LEU A 96 1.00 8.10 -5.08
C LEU A 96 1.40 8.57 -3.68
N VAL A 97 0.51 9.34 -3.04
CA VAL A 97 0.64 9.74 -1.63
C VAL A 97 -0.28 8.86 -0.80
N ARG A 98 0.25 8.31 0.30
CA ARG A 98 -0.50 7.46 1.23
C ARG A 98 -0.03 7.73 2.64
N PHE A 99 -0.96 7.62 3.59
CA PHE A 99 -0.63 7.49 5.00
C PHE A 99 -0.41 6.01 5.35
N PRO A 100 0.39 5.70 6.38
CA PRO A 100 0.32 4.40 7.04
C PRO A 100 -1.12 4.14 7.51
N PRO A 101 -1.66 2.91 7.37
CA PRO A 101 -3.04 2.59 7.69
C PRO A 101 -3.26 2.46 9.21
N THR A 102 -2.91 3.50 9.96
CA THR A 102 -3.08 3.54 11.41
C THR A 102 -4.54 3.82 11.72
N ALA A 103 -5.19 2.90 12.42
CA ALA A 103 -6.60 3.03 12.78
C ALA A 103 -6.78 3.23 14.29
N THR A 104 -7.78 4.02 14.68
CA THR A 104 -7.99 4.37 16.09
C THR A 104 -8.64 3.26 16.91
N LYS A 105 -9.10 2.20 16.24
CA LYS A 105 -9.85 1.08 16.82
C LYS A 105 -9.23 -0.29 16.57
N GLU A 106 -8.03 -0.36 16.00
CA GLU A 106 -7.32 -1.63 15.82
C GLU A 106 -6.88 -2.16 17.19
N ILE A 107 -7.04 -3.46 17.40
CA ILE A 107 -6.69 -4.17 18.63
C ILE A 107 -5.75 -5.30 18.26
N GLN A 108 -4.76 -5.54 19.09
CA GLN A 108 -3.94 -6.74 18.99
C GLN A 108 -4.84 -8.00 19.05
N TYR A 109 -4.74 -8.87 18.04
CA TYR A 109 -5.59 -10.05 17.87
C TYR A 109 -5.80 -10.87 19.15
N LEU A 110 -4.70 -11.18 19.87
CA LEU A 110 -4.76 -11.97 21.11
C LEU A 110 -5.60 -11.30 22.21
N ASN A 111 -5.67 -9.97 22.24
CA ASN A 111 -6.44 -9.24 23.25
C ASN A 111 -7.94 -9.16 22.89
N ALA A 112 -8.31 -9.30 21.62
CA ALA A 112 -9.69 -9.20 21.14
C ALA A 112 -10.39 -10.56 20.99
N LYS A 113 -9.64 -11.65 20.78
CA LYS A 113 -10.17 -13.00 20.53
C LYS A 113 -11.00 -13.59 21.69
N GLY A 114 -10.77 -13.12 22.92
CA GLY A 114 -11.40 -13.67 24.13
C GLY A 114 -10.58 -14.81 24.74
N ALA A 115 -11.15 -16.01 24.84
CA ALA A 115 -10.46 -17.15 25.46
C ALA A 115 -9.29 -17.63 24.58
N LEU A 116 -8.09 -17.65 25.16
CA LEU A 116 -6.87 -18.08 24.48
C LEU A 116 -6.67 -19.58 24.59
N THR A 117 -6.40 -20.23 23.46
CA THR A 117 -6.03 -21.65 23.41
C THR A 117 -4.50 -21.83 23.39
N TYR A 118 -4.02 -23.06 23.58
CA TYR A 118 -2.59 -23.38 23.47
C TYR A 118 -2.01 -22.91 22.13
N THR A 119 -2.68 -23.21 21.01
CA THR A 119 -2.24 -22.79 19.67
C THR A 119 -2.16 -21.27 19.53
N ASP A 120 -2.91 -20.49 20.32
CA ASP A 120 -2.86 -19.03 20.24
C ASP A 120 -1.65 -18.44 20.96
N ILE A 121 -1.31 -18.98 22.14
CA ILE A 121 -0.38 -18.34 23.09
C ILE A 121 0.98 -19.03 23.20
N ALA A 122 1.07 -20.32 22.84
CA ALA A 122 2.29 -21.10 23.06
C ALA A 122 3.42 -20.75 22.08
N GLY A 123 3.08 -20.20 20.90
CA GLY A 123 4.08 -19.90 19.88
C GLY A 123 4.75 -21.15 19.29
N ASP A 124 4.09 -22.31 19.32
CA ASP A 124 4.68 -23.59 18.94
C ASP A 124 4.99 -23.65 17.43
N PRO A 125 6.26 -23.73 17.02
CA PRO A 125 6.65 -23.70 15.61
C PRO A 125 6.18 -24.95 14.85
N VAL A 126 6.03 -26.11 15.53
CA VAL A 126 5.56 -27.35 14.89
C VAL A 126 4.10 -27.21 14.50
N LEU A 127 3.28 -26.58 15.34
CA LEU A 127 1.88 -26.31 15.01
C LEU A 127 1.78 -25.28 13.87
N TYR A 128 2.43 -24.12 14.01
CA TYR A 128 2.32 -23.06 13.01
C TYR A 128 2.88 -23.44 11.64
N GLY A 129 3.86 -24.33 11.58
CA GLY A 129 4.42 -24.84 10.32
C GLY A 129 3.52 -25.82 9.56
N ASN A 130 2.52 -26.43 10.22
CA ASN A 130 1.75 -27.54 9.65
C ASN A 130 0.22 -27.33 9.68
N LEU A 131 -0.27 -26.24 10.27
CA LEU A 131 -1.70 -25.91 10.30
C LEU A 131 -2.10 -25.06 9.07
N PRO A 132 -3.35 -25.20 8.60
CA PRO A 132 -3.87 -24.40 7.49
C PRO A 132 -4.01 -22.91 7.87
N PRO A 133 -4.15 -22.00 6.89
CA PRO A 133 -4.49 -20.61 7.15
C PRO A 133 -5.78 -20.50 7.96
N ARG A 134 -5.79 -19.59 8.94
CA ARG A 134 -6.92 -19.36 9.82
C ARG A 134 -7.86 -18.33 9.21
N GLU A 135 -9.16 -18.63 9.22
CA GLU A 135 -10.19 -17.64 8.93
C GLU A 135 -10.49 -16.84 10.21
N ILE A 136 -10.35 -15.52 10.13
CA ILE A 136 -10.71 -14.57 11.19
C ILE A 136 -11.67 -13.51 10.64
N SER A 137 -12.31 -12.76 11.53
CA SER A 137 -13.24 -11.67 11.20
C SER A 137 -12.64 -10.30 11.52
N MET A 138 -13.22 -9.23 10.97
CA MET A 138 -12.84 -7.87 11.35
C MET A 138 -13.01 -7.62 12.85
N LYS A 139 -13.98 -8.27 13.49
CA LYS A 139 -14.23 -8.15 14.93
C LYS A 139 -13.06 -8.65 15.78
N ASP A 140 -12.26 -9.57 15.26
CA ASP A 140 -11.11 -10.14 15.97
C ASP A 140 -9.90 -9.20 16.02
N VAL A 141 -9.93 -8.09 15.27
CA VAL A 141 -8.83 -7.12 15.20
C VAL A 141 -9.30 -5.66 15.30
N PHE A 142 -10.61 -5.40 15.36
CA PHE A 142 -11.17 -4.05 15.52
C PHE A 142 -12.29 -4.01 16.54
N ARG A 143 -12.31 -2.96 17.38
CA ARG A 143 -13.34 -2.75 18.42
C ARG A 143 -14.77 -2.73 17.90
N SER A 144 -15.00 -2.19 16.70
CA SER A 144 -16.29 -2.11 16.01
C SER A 144 -16.27 -2.87 14.67
N GLY A 145 -15.39 -3.86 14.53
CA GLY A 145 -15.29 -4.67 13.31
C GLY A 145 -16.54 -5.53 13.07
N ASP A 146 -16.95 -5.63 11.82
CA ASP A 146 -18.07 -6.50 11.41
C ASP A 146 -17.67 -7.98 11.46
N SER A 147 -18.31 -8.76 12.33
CA SER A 147 -18.04 -10.20 12.48
C SER A 147 -18.39 -11.02 11.23
N SER A 148 -19.26 -10.51 10.35
CA SER A 148 -19.60 -11.18 9.09
C SER A 148 -18.48 -11.06 8.05
N LYS A 149 -17.61 -10.05 8.18
CA LYS A 149 -16.54 -9.77 7.22
C LYS A 149 -15.27 -10.52 7.61
N LYS A 150 -15.08 -11.66 6.95
CA LYS A 150 -13.97 -12.57 7.20
C LYS A 150 -12.78 -12.36 6.25
N PHE A 151 -11.63 -12.87 6.65
CA PHE A 151 -10.41 -12.94 5.85
C PHE A 151 -9.49 -14.05 6.40
N LYS A 152 -8.55 -14.52 5.57
CA LYS A 152 -7.61 -15.58 5.94
C LYS A 152 -6.26 -14.98 6.35
N ILE A 153 -5.68 -15.51 7.42
CA ILE A 153 -4.34 -15.18 7.89
C ILE A 153 -3.48 -16.43 8.05
N ALA A 154 -2.17 -16.29 8.01
CA ALA A 154 -1.27 -17.37 8.40
C ALA A 154 -1.39 -17.66 9.91
N GLU A 155 -1.25 -18.93 10.29
CA GLU A 155 -1.15 -19.29 11.71
C GLU A 155 0.07 -18.61 12.36
N GLY A 156 -0.14 -18.09 13.57
CA GLY A 156 0.87 -17.32 14.27
C GLY A 156 1.16 -15.92 13.70
N GLN A 157 0.35 -15.40 12.76
CA GLN A 157 0.57 -14.06 12.19
C GLN A 157 0.58 -12.96 13.26
N TRP A 158 -0.17 -13.11 14.34
CA TRP A 158 -0.19 -12.18 15.48
C TRP A 158 1.12 -12.13 16.28
N TYR A 159 2.05 -13.06 16.08
CA TYR A 159 3.42 -12.98 16.60
C TYR A 159 4.40 -12.32 15.64
N ARG A 160 4.00 -12.10 14.38
CA ARG A 160 4.82 -11.50 13.31
C ARG A 160 4.44 -10.05 13.03
N TYR A 161 3.37 -9.56 13.65
CA TYR A 161 2.81 -8.24 13.44
C TYR A 161 2.42 -7.61 14.78
N ALA A 162 2.76 -6.34 14.94
CA ALA A 162 2.30 -5.51 16.04
C ALA A 162 1.56 -4.30 15.45
N PRO A 163 0.26 -4.10 15.77
CA PRO A 163 -0.47 -2.94 15.28
C PRO A 163 0.01 -1.66 15.93
N SER A 164 -0.09 -0.55 15.21
CA SER A 164 0.04 0.78 15.80
C SER A 164 -1.07 0.99 16.84
N TYR A 165 -0.73 1.55 18.00
CA TYR A 165 -1.71 1.89 19.03
C TYR A 165 -2.00 3.39 19.03
N VAL A 166 -3.27 3.74 18.99
CA VAL A 166 -3.76 5.11 19.17
C VAL A 166 -4.63 5.14 20.42
N SER A 167 -4.31 6.03 21.35
CA SER A 167 -5.11 6.21 22.55
C SER A 167 -6.55 6.63 22.20
N PRO A 168 -7.58 6.14 22.90
CA PRO A 168 -8.98 6.56 22.68
C PRO A 168 -9.19 8.07 22.74
N ALA A 169 -8.30 8.81 23.40
CA ALA A 169 -8.32 10.27 23.45
C ALA A 169 -8.24 10.94 22.07
N TYR A 170 -7.69 10.26 21.06
CA TYR A 170 -7.55 10.78 19.68
C TYR A 170 -8.68 10.33 18.75
N HIS A 171 -9.59 9.44 19.19
CA HIS A 171 -10.59 8.84 18.30
C HIS A 171 -11.58 9.85 17.70
N LEU A 172 -11.97 10.87 18.47
CA LEU A 172 -12.90 11.91 18.01
C LEU A 172 -12.20 13.24 17.69
N LEU A 173 -10.86 13.23 17.65
CA LEU A 173 -10.08 14.43 17.39
C LEU A 173 -9.81 14.56 15.89
N GLU A 174 -10.25 15.68 15.31
CA GLU A 174 -9.97 16.04 13.92
C GLU A 174 -8.49 16.45 13.74
N GLY A 175 -8.02 16.46 12.49
CA GLY A 175 -6.64 16.85 12.17
C GLY A 175 -5.59 15.72 12.21
N PHE A 176 -5.94 14.52 12.68
CA PHE A 176 -5.03 13.35 12.65
C PHE A 176 -5.36 12.42 11.49
N PRO A 177 -4.36 12.00 10.67
CA PRO A 177 -4.56 11.11 9.52
C PRO A 177 -4.70 9.64 9.91
N PHE A 178 -5.63 9.37 10.83
CA PHE A 178 -5.97 8.02 11.26
C PHE A 178 -7.29 7.56 10.64
N ILE A 179 -7.38 6.26 10.39
CA ILE A 179 -8.65 5.62 10.01
C ILE A 179 -9.52 5.55 11.26
N GLN A 180 -10.63 6.29 11.27
CA GLN A 180 -11.47 6.45 12.47
C GLN A 180 -12.39 5.26 12.72
N GLU A 181 -13.03 4.74 11.68
CA GLU A 181 -13.83 3.53 11.74
C GLU A 181 -13.16 2.38 10.99
N PRO A 182 -13.31 1.13 11.45
CA PRO A 182 -12.83 -0.02 10.71
C PRO A 182 -13.41 -0.01 9.29
N PRO A 183 -12.60 -0.29 8.26
CA PRO A 183 -13.08 -0.35 6.89
C PRO A 183 -14.25 -1.32 6.75
N SER A 184 -15.33 -0.88 6.09
CA SER A 184 -16.52 -1.67 5.81
C SER A 184 -16.54 -2.16 4.36
N GLY A 185 -17.52 -3.01 4.02
CA GLY A 185 -17.64 -3.57 2.68
C GLY A 185 -16.86 -4.89 2.50
N ASP A 186 -16.65 -5.27 1.25
CA ASP A 186 -15.99 -6.52 0.91
C ASP A 186 -14.46 -6.41 1.02
N LEU A 187 -13.73 -7.53 0.87
CA LEU A 187 -12.28 -7.54 1.08
C LEU A 187 -11.56 -6.51 0.18
N GLN A 188 -11.99 -6.36 -1.06
CA GLN A 188 -11.39 -5.40 -1.99
C GLN A 188 -11.59 -3.95 -1.53
N GLU A 189 -12.78 -3.58 -1.10
CA GLU A 189 -13.09 -2.22 -0.63
C GLU A 189 -12.33 -1.86 0.65
N ARG A 190 -12.09 -2.84 1.52
CA ARG A 190 -11.31 -2.66 2.76
C ARG A 190 -9.81 -2.53 2.52
N VAL A 191 -9.29 -3.11 1.43
CA VAL A 191 -7.86 -3.06 1.07
C VAL A 191 -7.54 -1.83 0.23
N LEU A 192 -8.44 -1.42 -0.66
CA LEU A 192 -8.28 -0.21 -1.46
C LEU A 192 -8.54 1.04 -0.61
N ILE A 193 -7.66 2.02 -0.71
CA ILE A 193 -7.74 3.23 0.11
C ILE A 193 -8.94 4.08 -0.33
N ARG A 194 -9.79 4.44 0.64
CA ARG A 194 -10.82 5.46 0.48
C ARG A 194 -10.27 6.82 0.90
N HIS A 195 -10.09 7.73 -0.04
CA HIS A 195 -9.49 9.04 0.27
C HIS A 195 -10.35 9.88 1.23
N HIS A 196 -11.68 9.72 1.19
CA HIS A 196 -12.61 10.44 2.07
C HIS A 196 -12.38 10.21 3.57
N ASP A 197 -11.73 9.09 3.94
CA ASP A 197 -11.38 8.81 5.34
C ASP A 197 -10.39 9.84 5.92
N TYR A 198 -9.75 10.64 5.04
CA TYR A 198 -8.77 11.66 5.42
C TYR A 198 -9.28 13.10 5.24
N ASP A 199 -10.52 13.32 4.81
CA ASP A 199 -11.01 14.68 4.54
C ASP A 199 -11.00 15.56 5.80
N GLN A 200 -11.28 14.98 6.97
CA GLN A 200 -11.27 15.66 8.29
C GLN A 200 -9.86 16.01 8.80
N CYS A 201 -8.80 15.63 8.07
CA CYS A 201 -7.42 15.96 8.44
C CYS A 201 -6.99 17.34 7.94
N PHE A 202 -7.70 17.87 6.95
CA PHE A 202 -7.31 19.09 6.25
C PHE A 202 -8.29 20.21 6.56
N GLN A 203 -7.78 21.43 6.72
CA GLN A 203 -8.62 22.62 6.93
C GLN A 203 -9.53 22.90 5.73
N SER A 204 -9.03 22.64 4.51
CA SER A 204 -9.76 22.79 3.26
C SER A 204 -9.15 21.90 2.18
N VAL A 205 -10.00 21.39 1.28
CA VAL A 205 -9.61 20.56 0.13
C VAL A 205 -9.73 21.32 -1.20
N GLN A 206 -9.64 22.65 -1.19
CA GLN A 206 -9.69 23.48 -2.41
C GLN A 206 -8.65 23.07 -3.45
N LEU A 207 -7.49 22.58 -3.01
CA LEU A 207 -6.44 22.01 -3.87
C LEU A 207 -6.29 20.50 -3.62
N LEU A 208 -7.41 19.83 -3.30
CA LEU A 208 -7.47 18.43 -2.85
C LEU A 208 -6.61 18.21 -1.59
N GLN A 209 -6.26 16.96 -1.31
CA GLN A 209 -5.55 16.55 -0.08
C GLN A 209 -4.03 16.71 -0.18
N TRP A 210 -3.48 16.76 -1.39
CA TRP A 210 -2.07 17.07 -1.63
C TRP A 210 -1.92 17.82 -2.95
N ASN A 211 -0.94 18.70 -3.01
CA ASN A 211 -0.54 19.37 -4.24
C ASN A 211 0.98 19.38 -4.34
N SER A 212 1.49 19.54 -5.56
CA SER A 212 2.92 19.57 -5.81
C SER A 212 3.25 20.49 -6.97
N GLN A 213 4.38 21.16 -6.87
CA GLN A 213 4.95 22.00 -7.91
C GLN A 213 6.31 21.44 -8.26
N VAL A 214 6.50 21.08 -9.53
CA VAL A 214 7.73 20.44 -10.01
C VAL A 214 8.20 21.00 -11.32
N LYS A 215 9.52 20.97 -11.51
CA LYS A 215 10.17 21.19 -12.81
C LYS A 215 10.62 19.86 -13.38
N PHE A 216 9.99 19.43 -14.47
CA PHE A 216 10.44 18.27 -15.22
C PHE A 216 11.61 18.65 -16.15
N ASN A 217 12.84 18.37 -15.70
CA ASN A 217 14.03 18.55 -16.54
C ASN A 217 14.20 17.30 -17.44
N VAL A 218 13.66 17.36 -18.65
CA VAL A 218 13.68 16.23 -19.60
C VAL A 218 14.56 16.57 -20.80
N THR A 219 15.53 15.72 -21.07
CA THR A 219 16.37 15.78 -22.28
C THR A 219 16.18 14.49 -23.07
N VAL A 220 15.81 14.61 -24.34
CA VAL A 220 15.62 13.46 -25.23
C VAL A 220 16.56 13.61 -26.42
N TYR A 221 17.49 12.67 -26.56
CA TYR A 221 18.33 12.56 -27.75
C TYR A 221 17.55 11.79 -28.81
N ARG A 222 17.19 12.48 -29.90
CA ARG A 222 16.40 11.94 -31.01
C ARG A 222 16.91 12.47 -32.34
N ASN A 223 16.72 11.70 -33.40
CA ASN A 223 17.03 12.12 -34.76
C ASN A 223 15.79 12.79 -35.38
N LEU A 224 15.71 14.12 -35.27
CA LEU A 224 14.71 14.92 -35.96
C LEU A 224 15.41 15.93 -36.88
N PRO A 225 14.82 16.26 -38.04
CA PRO A 225 15.29 17.39 -38.84
C PRO A 225 15.27 18.67 -38.00
N THR A 226 16.11 19.63 -38.37
CA THR A 226 16.05 20.94 -37.71
C THR A 226 14.73 21.63 -38.02
N THR A 227 14.31 22.59 -37.19
CA THR A 227 13.12 23.40 -37.47
C THR A 227 13.23 24.10 -38.83
N ARG A 228 14.45 24.50 -39.24
CA ARG A 228 14.70 25.12 -40.54
C ARG A 228 14.45 24.16 -41.68
N ASP A 229 15.03 22.97 -41.64
CA ASP A 229 14.87 21.95 -42.70
C ASP A 229 13.41 21.49 -42.80
N SER A 230 12.65 21.59 -41.71
CA SER A 230 11.23 21.22 -41.69
C SER A 230 10.31 22.26 -42.35
N ILE A 231 10.72 23.53 -42.44
CA ILE A 231 9.91 24.62 -43.04
C ILE A 231 10.39 25.02 -44.44
N MET A 232 11.62 24.67 -44.82
CA MET A 232 12.19 24.94 -46.13
C MET A 232 11.94 23.73 -47.04
N THR A 233 11.29 23.96 -48.18
CA THR A 233 10.97 22.90 -49.16
C THR A 233 12.20 22.26 -49.81
N SER A 234 13.32 22.97 -49.85
CA SER A 234 14.59 22.60 -50.51
C SER A 234 15.79 23.20 -49.80
#